data_AF-A0A8K1D8Y3-F1
#
_entry.id   AF-A0A8K1D8Y3-F1
#
_cell.length_a   1.000
_cell.length_b   1.000
_cell.length_c   1.000
_cell.angle_alpha   90.00
_cell.angle_beta   90.00
_cell.angle_gamma   90.00
#
_symmetry.space_group_name_H-M   'P 1'
#
loop_
_entity.id
_entity.type
_entity.pdbx_description
1 polymer ?
#
loop_
_entity_poly.entity_id
_entity_poly.type
_entity_poly.pdbx_seq_one_letter_code
_entity_poly.pdbx_strand_id
1 'polypeptide(L)'
;MLRDPVTATDNGGDPITLDHLMGEGEWKSASDQAENIPEGVLELIKEKARVAFCEMRPAGPLQPYDEILQGPTEPFVAFVERLTAAIEQQVARVGAREEVLEEMAMRNANEESREAILRIPKAPGEHPTLDEMLKAVSAMAANTRAQTLQRKKPAVPKVAAATHQERTPNQPRPVKKTPIDRPCFLCGQKGHWSSQCPKRAEFNAFLKKGGGGMEGTSNAQKN
;
A
#
# COMPACT_ATOMS: atom_id res chain seq x y z
N MET A 1 -35.18 -23.58 -23.84
CA MET A 1 -34.02 -24.09 -23.07
C MET A 1 -33.61 -25.43 -23.65
N LEU A 2 -32.50 -25.44 -24.40
CA LEU A 2 -31.91 -26.67 -24.93
C LEU A 2 -31.38 -27.47 -23.73
N ARG A 3 -31.85 -28.71 -23.54
CA ARG A 3 -31.53 -29.53 -22.35
C ARG A 3 -30.23 -30.33 -22.51
N ASP A 4 -29.80 -30.58 -23.75
CA ASP A 4 -28.58 -31.33 -24.05
C ASP A 4 -28.10 -31.00 -25.49
N PRO A 5 -26.84 -30.55 -25.70
CA PRO A 5 -26.30 -30.32 -27.03
C PRO A 5 -26.12 -31.63 -27.83
N VAL A 6 -26.04 -32.79 -27.17
CA VAL A 6 -25.84 -34.10 -27.82
C VAL A 6 -27.09 -34.56 -28.59
N THR A 7 -28.27 -34.02 -28.26
CA THR A 7 -29.53 -34.28 -28.99
C THR A 7 -29.97 -33.10 -29.84
N ALA A 8 -29.17 -32.03 -29.90
CA ALA A 8 -29.47 -30.87 -30.72
C ALA A 8 -29.15 -31.16 -32.19
N THR A 9 -29.92 -30.56 -33.09
CA THR A 9 -29.62 -30.54 -34.52
C THR A 9 -29.19 -29.14 -34.91
N ASP A 10 -28.38 -29.04 -35.96
CA ASP A 10 -28.07 -27.79 -36.63
C ASP A 10 -29.30 -27.24 -37.38
N ASN A 11 -29.16 -26.08 -38.02
CA ASN A 11 -30.23 -25.49 -38.83
C ASN A 11 -30.54 -26.28 -40.12
N GLY A 12 -29.64 -27.17 -40.54
CA GLY A 12 -29.83 -28.11 -41.65
C GLY A 12 -30.55 -29.41 -41.26
N GLY A 13 -30.70 -29.67 -39.96
CA GLY A 13 -31.32 -30.88 -39.41
C GLY A 13 -30.33 -32.01 -39.08
N ASP A 14 -29.03 -31.78 -39.23
CA ASP A 14 -27.97 -32.72 -38.89
C ASP A 14 -27.64 -32.64 -37.39
N PRO A 15 -27.25 -33.75 -36.74
CA PRO A 15 -26.93 -33.74 -35.32
C PRO A 15 -25.69 -32.88 -35.03
N ILE A 16 -25.74 -32.09 -33.94
CA ILE A 16 -24.59 -31.33 -33.46
C ILE A 16 -23.47 -32.29 -33.05
N THR A 17 -22.31 -32.15 -33.68
CA THR A 17 -21.12 -32.96 -33.44
C THR A 17 -20.09 -32.22 -32.60
N LEU A 18 -19.04 -32.93 -32.15
CA LEU A 18 -17.92 -32.31 -31.44
C LEU A 18 -17.23 -31.21 -32.28
N ASP A 19 -17.11 -31.41 -33.59
CA ASP A 19 -16.49 -30.43 -34.50
C ASP A 19 -17.26 -29.10 -34.54
N HIS A 20 -18.60 -29.14 -34.43
CA HIS A 20 -19.42 -27.92 -34.30
C HIS A 20 -19.08 -27.17 -33.01
N LEU A 21 -18.92 -27.91 -31.89
CA LEU A 21 -18.67 -27.32 -30.58
C LEU A 21 -17.26 -26.72 -30.48
N MET A 22 -16.29 -27.30 -31.19
CA MET A 22 -14.89 -26.86 -31.16
C MET A 22 -14.53 -25.92 -32.32
N GLY A 23 -15.42 -25.72 -33.29
CA GLY A 23 -15.14 -24.93 -34.49
C GLY A 23 -14.07 -25.57 -35.39
N GLU A 24 -14.02 -26.90 -35.43
CA GLU A 24 -13.04 -27.67 -36.20
C GLU A 24 -13.63 -28.18 -37.52
N GLY A 25 -12.78 -28.71 -38.40
CA GLY A 25 -13.20 -29.22 -39.71
C GLY A 25 -13.82 -28.12 -40.60
N GLU A 26 -15.04 -28.37 -41.07
CA GLU A 26 -15.86 -27.45 -41.88
C GLU A 26 -16.36 -26.25 -41.07
N TRP A 27 -16.35 -26.34 -39.74
CA TRP A 27 -16.87 -25.32 -38.83
C TRP A 27 -15.83 -24.25 -38.46
N LYS A 28 -14.74 -24.10 -39.19
CA LYS A 28 -13.71 -23.09 -38.90
C LYS A 28 -14.14 -21.66 -39.24
N SER A 29 -15.11 -21.51 -40.14
CA SER A 29 -15.64 -20.23 -40.59
C SER A 29 -16.68 -19.72 -39.62
N ALA A 30 -16.48 -18.50 -39.11
CA ALA A 30 -17.46 -17.84 -38.24
C ALA A 30 -18.80 -17.60 -38.96
N SER A 31 -18.79 -17.40 -40.29
CA SER A 31 -20.03 -17.22 -41.06
C SER A 31 -20.84 -18.50 -41.09
N ASP A 32 -20.18 -19.63 -41.35
CA ASP A 32 -20.84 -20.93 -41.45
C ASP A 32 -21.39 -21.38 -40.09
N GLN A 33 -20.66 -21.08 -39.01
CA GLN A 33 -21.15 -21.26 -37.65
C GLN A 33 -22.39 -20.41 -37.37
N ALA A 34 -22.37 -19.12 -37.72
CA ALA A 34 -23.49 -18.21 -37.44
C ALA A 34 -24.76 -18.55 -38.24
N GLU A 35 -24.60 -19.07 -39.46
CA GLU A 35 -25.73 -19.44 -40.32
C GLU A 35 -26.32 -20.81 -39.97
N ASN A 36 -25.49 -21.78 -39.58
CA ASN A 36 -25.93 -23.16 -39.45
C ASN A 36 -26.02 -23.66 -38.00
N ILE A 37 -25.31 -23.07 -37.04
CA ILE A 37 -25.40 -23.48 -35.63
C ILE A 37 -26.55 -22.70 -34.96
N PRO A 38 -27.52 -23.38 -34.33
CA PRO A 38 -28.61 -22.71 -33.65
C PRO A 38 -28.11 -21.81 -32.52
N GLU A 39 -28.75 -20.65 -32.35
CA GLU A 39 -28.42 -19.67 -31.31
C GLU A 39 -28.40 -20.30 -29.90
N GLY A 40 -29.32 -21.22 -29.62
CA GLY A 40 -29.37 -21.92 -28.33
C GLY A 40 -28.15 -22.82 -28.06
N VAL A 41 -27.52 -23.36 -29.11
CA VAL A 41 -26.27 -24.14 -29.01
C VAL A 41 -25.08 -23.21 -28.80
N LEU A 42 -25.03 -22.08 -29.51
CA LEU A 42 -23.98 -21.06 -29.35
C LEU A 42 -23.95 -20.46 -27.93
N GLU A 43 -25.12 -20.10 -27.37
CA GLU A 43 -25.19 -19.61 -25.99
C GLU A 43 -24.77 -20.67 -24.98
N LEU A 44 -25.06 -21.94 -25.23
CA LEU A 44 -24.58 -23.03 -24.38
C LEU A 44 -23.06 -23.19 -24.46
N ILE A 45 -22.48 -23.19 -25.66
CA ILE A 45 -21.02 -23.26 -25.85
C ILE A 45 -20.35 -22.12 -25.10
N LYS A 46 -20.86 -20.89 -25.25
CA LYS A 46 -20.38 -19.70 -24.55
C LYS A 46 -20.43 -19.86 -23.03
N GLU A 47 -21.54 -20.35 -22.48
CA GLU A 47 -21.66 -20.57 -21.04
C GLU A 47 -20.69 -21.66 -20.55
N LYS A 48 -20.53 -22.75 -21.31
CA LYS A 48 -19.57 -23.81 -20.99
C LYS A 48 -18.12 -23.35 -21.10
N ALA A 49 -17.79 -22.57 -22.12
CA ALA A 49 -16.47 -21.98 -22.29
C ALA A 49 -16.16 -21.00 -21.16
N ARG A 50 -17.14 -20.20 -20.71
CA ARG A 50 -17.01 -19.31 -19.55
C ARG A 50 -16.69 -20.09 -18.27
N VAL A 51 -17.45 -21.16 -17.99
CA VAL A 51 -17.21 -22.02 -16.82
C VAL A 51 -15.83 -22.67 -16.90
N ALA A 52 -15.50 -23.30 -18.02
CA ALA A 52 -14.20 -23.93 -18.22
C ALA A 52 -13.05 -22.92 -18.06
N PHE A 53 -13.20 -21.71 -18.61
CA PHE A 53 -12.23 -20.63 -18.47
C PHE A 53 -12.03 -20.21 -17.01
N CYS A 54 -13.10 -20.07 -16.23
CA CYS A 54 -13.00 -19.76 -14.80
C CYS A 54 -12.39 -20.91 -13.98
N GLU A 55 -12.54 -22.15 -14.41
CA GLU A 55 -11.94 -23.33 -13.77
C GLU A 55 -10.47 -23.54 -14.16
N MET A 56 -10.00 -22.93 -15.25
CA MET A 56 -8.59 -22.98 -15.62
C MET A 56 -7.75 -22.29 -14.54
N ARG A 57 -6.98 -23.09 -13.81
CA ARG A 57 -5.99 -22.60 -12.84
C ARG A 57 -4.81 -21.98 -13.61
N PRO A 58 -4.30 -20.79 -13.23
CA PRO A 58 -3.11 -20.24 -13.86
C PRO A 58 -1.93 -21.21 -13.70
N ALA A 59 -1.10 -21.32 -14.74
CA ALA A 59 0.04 -22.22 -14.75
C ALA A 59 1.10 -21.74 -13.75
N GLY A 60 1.38 -22.55 -12.71
CA GLY A 60 2.44 -22.31 -11.73
C GLY A 60 2.03 -22.67 -10.30
N PRO A 61 2.98 -22.66 -9.35
CA PRO A 61 2.67 -22.82 -7.93
C PRO A 61 1.79 -21.64 -7.47
N LEU A 62 0.61 -21.93 -6.91
CA LEU A 62 -0.16 -20.90 -6.20
C LEU A 62 0.45 -20.69 -4.82
N GLN A 63 0.68 -19.43 -4.47
CA GLN A 63 0.97 -19.05 -3.09
C GLN A 63 -0.26 -19.34 -2.22
N PRO A 64 -0.13 -20.05 -1.09
CA PRO A 64 -1.22 -20.24 -0.13
C PRO A 64 -1.79 -18.89 0.30
N TYR A 65 -3.11 -18.76 0.37
CA TYR A 65 -3.75 -17.48 0.69
C TYR A 65 -3.33 -16.95 2.08
N ASP A 66 -3.04 -17.85 3.03
CA ASP A 66 -2.61 -17.53 4.39
C ASP A 66 -1.18 -17.01 4.47
N GLU A 67 -0.35 -17.27 3.45
CA GLU A 67 1.01 -16.73 3.33
C GLU A 67 1.06 -15.38 2.62
N ILE A 68 -0.07 -14.85 2.13
CA ILE A 68 -0.11 -13.53 1.49
C ILE A 68 -0.06 -12.47 2.58
N LEU A 69 1.09 -11.80 2.66
CA LEU A 69 1.35 -10.69 3.58
C LEU A 69 1.36 -9.37 2.81
N GLN A 70 0.86 -8.30 3.44
CA GLN A 70 1.03 -6.95 2.92
C GLN A 70 2.50 -6.54 3.04
N GLY A 71 3.09 -6.10 1.94
CA GLY A 71 4.45 -5.57 1.93
C GLY A 71 4.62 -4.27 2.75
N PRO A 72 5.85 -3.91 3.14
CA PRO A 72 6.13 -2.74 3.98
C PRO A 72 5.76 -1.40 3.33
N THR A 73 5.80 -1.33 2.00
CA THR A 73 5.47 -0.12 1.21
C THR A 73 4.22 -0.33 0.34
N GLU A 74 3.53 -1.44 0.54
CA GLU A 74 2.47 -1.86 -0.34
C GLU A 74 1.13 -1.21 0.06
N PRO A 75 0.39 -0.61 -0.89
CA PRO A 75 -0.96 -0.13 -0.64
C PRO A 75 -1.87 -1.26 -0.15
N PHE A 76 -2.67 -0.98 0.87
CA PHE A 76 -3.59 -1.98 1.45
C PHE A 76 -4.59 -2.55 0.42
N VAL A 77 -5.07 -1.72 -0.52
CA VAL A 77 -5.95 -2.15 -1.61
C VAL A 77 -5.28 -3.21 -2.50
N ALA A 78 -4.03 -2.98 -2.90
CA ALA A 78 -3.29 -3.93 -3.75
C ALA A 78 -3.03 -5.27 -3.04
N PHE A 79 -2.86 -5.23 -1.72
CA PHE A 79 -2.71 -6.42 -0.89
C PHE A 79 -4.02 -7.21 -0.85
N VAL A 80 -5.14 -6.52 -0.56
CA VAL A 80 -6.48 -7.11 -0.54
C VAL A 80 -6.82 -7.72 -1.90
N GLU A 81 -6.50 -7.07 -3.01
CA GLU A 81 -6.74 -7.61 -4.36
C GLU A 81 -6.03 -8.95 -4.59
N ARG A 82 -4.75 -9.06 -4.21
CA ARG A 82 -4.03 -10.35 -4.30
C ARG A 82 -4.61 -11.41 -3.38
N LEU A 83 -4.97 -11.03 -2.16
CA LEU A 83 -5.56 -11.93 -1.18
C LEU A 83 -6.93 -12.45 -1.65
N THR A 84 -7.79 -11.57 -2.16
CA THR A 84 -9.09 -11.92 -2.75
C THR A 84 -8.91 -12.91 -3.90
N ALA A 85 -8.02 -12.63 -4.84
CA ALA A 85 -7.76 -13.52 -5.98
C ALA A 85 -7.31 -14.92 -5.52
N ALA A 86 -6.45 -15.00 -4.51
CA ALA A 86 -6.00 -16.27 -3.95
C ALA A 86 -7.13 -17.04 -3.24
N ILE A 87 -7.97 -16.36 -2.47
CA ILE A 87 -9.11 -16.96 -1.76
C ILE A 87 -10.17 -17.47 -2.76
N GLU A 88 -10.47 -16.70 -3.80
CA GLU A 88 -11.43 -17.13 -4.84
C GLU A 88 -10.97 -18.40 -5.56
N GLN A 89 -9.67 -18.59 -5.71
CA GLN A 89 -9.09 -19.79 -6.34
C GLN A 89 -8.96 -20.98 -5.38
N GLN A 90 -8.72 -20.74 -4.08
CA GLN A 90 -8.38 -21.79 -3.12
C GLN A 90 -9.56 -22.22 -2.23
N VAL A 91 -10.55 -21.34 -2.03
CA VAL A 91 -11.70 -21.60 -1.15
C VAL A 91 -12.93 -21.93 -1.99
N ALA A 92 -13.32 -23.21 -1.98
CA ALA A 92 -14.46 -23.71 -2.75
C ALA A 92 -15.80 -23.15 -2.26
N ARG A 93 -15.97 -22.98 -0.94
CA ARG A 93 -17.22 -22.48 -0.35
C ARG A 93 -17.29 -20.96 -0.48
N VAL A 94 -18.09 -20.47 -1.44
CA VAL A 94 -18.27 -19.03 -1.70
C VAL A 94 -18.69 -18.27 -0.44
N GLY A 95 -19.63 -18.82 0.35
CA GLY A 95 -20.08 -18.18 1.59
C GLY A 95 -19.05 -18.10 2.73
N ALA A 96 -17.89 -18.74 2.60
CA ALA A 96 -16.79 -18.62 3.56
C ALA A 96 -15.68 -17.66 3.08
N ARG A 97 -15.69 -17.24 1.81
CA ARG A 97 -14.63 -16.43 1.21
C ARG A 97 -14.51 -15.07 1.88
N GLU A 98 -15.65 -14.44 2.17
CA GLU A 98 -15.71 -13.13 2.80
C GLU A 98 -15.13 -13.18 4.22
N GLU A 99 -15.56 -14.14 5.05
CA GLU A 99 -15.05 -14.33 6.41
C GLU A 99 -13.53 -14.59 6.44
N VAL A 100 -13.04 -15.45 5.53
CA VAL A 100 -11.60 -15.73 5.40
C VAL A 100 -10.84 -14.50 4.93
N LEU A 101 -11.39 -13.74 3.99
CA LEU A 101 -10.77 -12.51 3.48
C LEU A 101 -10.65 -11.46 4.58
N GLU A 102 -11.68 -11.27 5.38
CA GLU A 102 -11.67 -10.30 6.48
C GLU A 102 -10.66 -10.69 7.57
N GLU A 103 -10.63 -11.96 7.97
CA GLU A 103 -9.69 -12.46 8.97
C GLU A 103 -8.24 -12.33 8.47
N MET A 104 -7.96 -12.78 7.24
CA MET A 104 -6.62 -12.69 6.65
C MET A 104 -6.20 -11.26 6.40
N ALA A 105 -7.08 -10.38 5.92
CA ALA A 105 -6.76 -8.97 5.68
C ALA A 105 -6.35 -8.25 6.96
N MET A 106 -7.05 -8.50 8.07
CA MET A 106 -6.69 -7.95 9.38
C MET A 106 -5.40 -8.56 9.93
N ARG A 107 -5.25 -9.88 9.83
CA ARG A 107 -4.10 -10.63 10.38
C ARG A 107 -2.80 -10.31 9.64
N ASN A 108 -2.84 -10.25 8.32
CA ASN A 108 -1.67 -10.17 7.44
C ASN A 108 -1.34 -8.75 6.96
N ALA A 109 -2.10 -7.75 7.42
CA ALA A 109 -1.78 -6.33 7.23
C ALA A 109 -0.39 -5.96 7.78
N ASN A 110 0.26 -5.00 7.13
CA ASN A 110 1.48 -4.40 7.63
C ASN A 110 1.20 -3.52 8.87
N GLU A 111 2.26 -3.05 9.53
CA GLU A 111 2.13 -2.31 10.80
C GLU A 111 1.25 -1.06 10.67
N GLU A 112 1.46 -0.23 9.64
CA GLU A 112 0.68 1.01 9.43
C GLU A 112 -0.80 0.72 9.21
N SER A 113 -1.11 -0.27 8.37
CA SER A 113 -2.49 -0.64 8.07
C SER A 113 -3.17 -1.29 9.28
N ARG A 114 -2.45 -2.15 10.00
CA ARG A 114 -2.92 -2.76 11.25
C ARG A 114 -3.23 -1.71 12.31
N GLU A 115 -2.40 -0.68 12.44
CA GLU A 115 -2.62 0.43 13.36
C GLU A 115 -3.93 1.18 13.05
N ALA A 116 -4.28 1.31 11.76
CA ALA A 116 -5.52 1.92 11.33
C ALA A 116 -6.73 1.03 11.63
N ILE A 117 -6.61 -0.26 11.32
CA ILE A 117 -7.67 -1.26 11.51
C ILE A 117 -8.01 -1.42 13.00
N LEU A 118 -7.02 -1.46 13.88
CA LEU A 118 -7.23 -1.60 15.33
C LEU A 118 -7.90 -0.37 15.98
N ARG A 119 -7.98 0.77 15.29
CA ARG A 119 -8.71 1.96 15.76
C ARG A 119 -10.19 1.95 15.42
N ILE A 120 -10.65 0.99 14.63
CA ILE A 120 -12.07 0.84 14.30
C ILE A 120 -12.81 0.42 15.59
N PRO A 121 -13.81 1.18 16.05
CA PRO A 121 -14.62 0.78 17.20
C PRO A 121 -15.43 -0.47 16.86
N LYS A 122 -15.22 -1.56 17.61
CA LYS A 122 -15.92 -2.83 17.46
C LYS A 122 -16.46 -3.30 18.81
N ALA A 123 -17.63 -3.94 18.80
CA ALA A 123 -18.10 -4.62 19.99
C ALA A 123 -17.20 -5.83 20.31
N PRO A 124 -17.16 -6.30 21.57
CA PRO A 124 -16.40 -7.50 21.92
C PRO A 124 -16.83 -8.70 21.08
N GLY A 125 -15.89 -9.30 20.35
CA GLY A 125 -16.14 -10.46 19.48
C GLY A 125 -16.58 -10.12 18.06
N GLU A 126 -16.70 -8.85 17.70
CA GLU A 126 -16.90 -8.43 16.30
C GLU A 126 -15.57 -8.16 15.60
N HIS A 127 -15.48 -8.56 14.34
CA HIS A 127 -14.37 -8.25 13.46
C HIS A 127 -14.74 -7.09 12.52
N PRO A 128 -13.77 -6.24 12.13
CA PRO A 128 -14.02 -5.19 11.16
C PRO A 128 -14.27 -5.79 9.77
N THR A 129 -15.23 -5.22 9.05
CA THR A 129 -15.50 -5.63 7.68
C THR A 129 -14.42 -5.10 6.75
N LEU A 130 -14.31 -5.69 5.55
CA LEU A 130 -13.34 -5.23 4.56
C LEU A 130 -13.49 -3.74 4.22
N ASP A 131 -14.72 -3.26 4.06
CA ASP A 131 -15.01 -1.86 3.75
C ASP A 131 -14.58 -0.91 4.89
N GLU A 132 -14.79 -1.30 6.14
CA GLU A 132 -14.33 -0.52 7.29
C GLU A 132 -12.81 -0.46 7.35
N MET A 133 -12.12 -1.58 7.09
CA MET A 133 -10.67 -1.63 7.01
C MET A 133 -10.13 -0.70 5.91
N LEU A 134 -10.69 -0.77 4.70
CA LEU A 134 -10.31 0.09 3.58
C LEU A 134 -10.48 1.58 3.92
N LYS A 135 -11.59 1.96 4.56
CA LYS A 135 -11.86 3.33 5.00
C LYS A 135 -10.88 3.80 6.07
N ALA A 136 -10.62 2.97 7.08
CA ALA A 136 -9.73 3.31 8.18
C ALA A 136 -8.29 3.53 7.70
N VAL A 137 -7.77 2.62 6.88
CA VAL A 137 -6.41 2.72 6.33
C VAL A 137 -6.26 3.96 5.43
N SER A 138 -7.25 4.22 4.57
CA SER A 138 -7.26 5.41 3.71
C SER A 138 -7.28 6.72 4.52
N ALA A 139 -8.09 6.78 5.58
CA ALA A 139 -8.16 7.94 6.47
C ALA A 139 -6.85 8.17 7.23
N MET A 140 -6.20 7.11 7.71
CA MET A 140 -4.89 7.22 8.36
C MET A 140 -3.83 7.75 7.39
N ALA A 141 -3.75 7.19 6.18
CA ALA A 141 -2.79 7.65 5.17
C ALA A 141 -3.01 9.14 4.84
N ALA A 142 -4.26 9.61 4.74
CA ALA A 142 -4.58 11.02 4.53
C ALA A 142 -4.11 11.90 5.70
N ASN A 143 -4.34 11.46 6.94
CA ASN A 143 -3.92 12.18 8.15
C ASN A 143 -2.40 12.26 8.27
N THR A 144 -1.68 11.18 8.01
CA THR A 144 -0.20 11.13 8.04
C THR A 144 0.40 12.06 6.99
N ARG A 145 -0.19 12.10 5.78
CA ARG A 145 0.19 13.05 4.72
C ARG A 145 -0.07 14.50 5.14
N ALA A 146 -1.23 14.79 5.71
CA ALA A 146 -1.59 16.13 6.19
C ALA A 146 -0.64 16.63 7.30
N GLN A 147 -0.31 15.78 8.27
CA GLN A 147 0.64 16.11 9.34
C GLN A 147 2.06 16.37 8.80
N THR A 148 2.50 15.59 7.82
CA THR A 148 3.81 15.77 7.17
C THR A 148 3.89 17.10 6.42
N LEU A 149 2.82 17.48 5.71
CA LEU A 149 2.71 18.77 5.02
C LEU A 149 2.67 19.95 6.00
N GLN A 150 1.96 19.82 7.14
CA GLN A 150 1.93 20.86 8.16
C GLN A 150 3.29 21.08 8.85
N ARG A 151 4.07 20.01 9.08
CA ARG A 151 5.43 20.11 9.63
C ARG A 151 6.44 20.78 8.68
N LYS A 152 6.12 20.86 7.38
CA LYS A 152 6.95 21.54 6.37
C LYS A 152 6.58 23.01 6.12
N LYS A 153 5.64 23.60 6.86
CA LYS A 153 5.38 25.05 6.75
C LYS A 153 6.62 25.81 7.25
N PRO A 154 7.26 26.66 6.43
CA PRO A 154 8.34 27.51 6.92
C PRO A 154 7.78 28.41 8.03
N ALA A 155 8.47 28.45 9.17
CA ALA A 155 8.15 29.40 10.22
C ALA A 155 8.25 30.81 9.62
N VAL A 156 7.10 31.42 9.34
CA VAL A 156 7.05 32.81 8.91
C VAL A 156 7.59 33.63 10.09
N PRO A 157 8.72 34.35 9.96
CA PRO A 157 9.17 35.21 11.04
C PRO A 157 8.09 36.28 11.23
N LYS A 158 7.42 36.27 12.39
CA LYS A 158 6.55 37.36 12.80
C LYS A 158 7.44 38.59 13.01
N VAL A 159 7.56 39.42 11.97
CA VAL A 159 8.02 40.81 12.13
C VAL A 159 6.94 41.55 12.89
N ALA A 160 7.12 41.67 14.21
CA ALA A 160 6.34 42.61 15.01
C ALA A 160 6.82 44.03 14.65
N ALA A 161 5.90 44.90 14.25
CA ALA A 161 6.16 46.31 14.09
C ALA A 161 6.54 46.91 15.45
N ALA A 162 7.80 47.30 15.61
CA ALA A 162 8.28 48.00 16.79
C ALA A 162 7.95 49.50 16.65
N THR A 163 6.93 49.96 17.37
CA THR A 163 6.75 51.37 17.70
C THR A 163 7.99 51.84 18.47
N HIS A 164 8.65 52.88 17.96
CA HIS A 164 9.77 53.53 18.62
C HIS A 164 9.35 54.01 20.02
N GLN A 165 9.91 53.40 21.05
CA GLN A 165 9.97 54.00 22.37
C GLN A 165 11.40 53.86 22.87
N GLU A 166 12.08 55.01 22.92
CA GLU A 166 13.41 55.17 23.46
C GLU A 166 13.46 54.59 24.88
N ARG A 167 14.34 53.60 25.11
CA ARG A 167 14.70 53.13 26.45
C ARG A 167 16.20 53.15 26.62
N THR A 168 16.58 53.70 27.76
CA THR A 168 17.92 54.00 28.25
C THR A 168 18.78 52.74 28.49
N PRO A 169 20.13 52.87 28.47
CA PRO A 169 21.05 51.74 28.51
C PRO A 169 21.55 51.48 29.93
N ASN A 170 20.92 50.59 30.68
CA ASN A 170 21.56 49.78 31.72
C ASN A 170 20.49 49.00 32.48
N GLN A 171 20.30 47.70 32.20
CA GLN A 171 20.07 46.65 33.21
C GLN A 171 20.24 45.28 32.54
N PRO A 172 21.23 44.45 32.91
CA PRO A 172 21.29 43.07 32.45
C PRO A 172 20.23 42.23 33.18
N ARG A 173 19.23 41.76 32.43
CA ARG A 173 18.23 40.80 32.90
C ARG A 173 18.91 39.44 33.10
N PRO A 174 18.72 38.72 34.22
CA PRO A 174 19.38 37.44 34.46
C PRO A 174 18.76 36.38 33.56
N VAL A 175 19.41 36.11 32.42
CA VAL A 175 19.16 34.90 31.64
C VAL A 175 19.63 33.74 32.51
N LYS A 176 18.69 32.94 33.02
CA LYS A 176 19.01 31.67 33.68
C LYS A 176 19.75 30.80 32.65
N LYS A 177 21.08 30.85 32.67
CA LYS A 177 21.96 29.98 31.89
C LYS A 177 21.81 28.59 32.49
N THR A 178 20.86 27.81 32.00
CA THR A 178 20.91 26.37 32.21
C THR A 178 22.23 25.88 31.61
N PRO A 179 23.14 25.27 32.40
CA PRO A 179 24.40 24.80 31.87
C PRO A 179 24.13 23.74 30.80
N ILE A 180 24.51 24.03 29.55
CA ILE A 180 24.49 23.03 28.48
C ILE A 180 25.67 22.11 28.76
N ASP A 181 25.42 21.03 29.50
CA ASP A 181 26.44 20.05 29.91
C ASP A 181 26.75 19.02 28.80
N ARG A 182 25.97 19.05 27.70
CA ARG A 182 26.25 18.23 26.52
C ARG A 182 27.34 18.90 25.66
N PRO A 183 28.34 18.14 25.18
CA PRO A 183 29.32 18.68 24.23
C PRO A 183 28.64 19.04 22.91
N CYS A 184 29.04 20.18 22.33
CA CYS A 184 28.61 20.61 21.00
C CYS A 184 29.02 19.56 19.95
N PHE A 185 28.09 19.18 19.06
CA PHE A 185 28.37 18.17 18.03
C PHE A 185 29.35 18.63 16.95
N LEU A 186 29.61 19.93 16.84
CA LEU A 186 30.55 20.47 15.83
C LEU A 186 31.98 20.55 16.36
N CYS A 187 32.18 20.94 17.62
CA CYS A 187 33.51 21.20 18.16
C CYS A 187 33.85 20.44 19.46
N GLY A 188 32.91 19.68 20.00
CA GLY A 188 33.06 18.93 21.26
C GLY A 188 33.02 19.78 22.53
N GLN A 189 33.00 21.12 22.45
CA GLN A 189 33.00 21.97 23.64
C GLN A 189 31.58 22.16 24.23
N LYS A 190 31.49 22.19 25.56
CA LYS A 190 30.24 22.42 26.30
C LYS A 190 29.85 23.91 26.33
N GLY A 191 28.64 24.22 26.80
CA GLY A 191 28.21 25.61 27.05
C GLY A 191 27.53 26.34 25.89
N HIS A 192 27.32 25.68 24.73
CA HIS A 192 26.58 26.23 23.59
C HIS A 192 25.91 25.12 22.75
N TRP A 193 24.86 25.46 22.00
CA TRP A 193 24.26 24.56 21.00
C TRP A 193 25.05 24.60 19.69
N SER A 194 24.99 23.53 18.87
CA SER A 194 25.63 23.51 17.53
C SER A 194 25.21 24.69 16.65
N SER A 195 24.02 25.24 16.86
CA SER A 195 23.54 26.43 16.15
C SER A 195 24.31 27.71 16.50
N GLN A 196 24.88 27.77 17.69
CA GLN A 196 25.63 28.90 18.27
C GLN A 196 27.14 28.59 18.37
N CYS A 197 27.63 27.58 17.64
CA CYS A 197 29.03 27.21 17.68
C CYS A 197 29.91 28.28 17.00
N PRO A 198 30.96 28.79 17.67
CA PRO A 198 31.87 29.75 17.06
C PRO A 198 32.59 29.19 15.83
N LYS A 199 32.79 27.86 15.76
CA LYS A 199 33.41 27.17 14.61
C LYS A 199 32.44 26.80 13.49
N ARG A 200 31.17 27.20 13.57
CA ARG A 200 30.14 26.82 12.59
C ARG A 200 30.43 27.36 11.19
N ALA A 201 30.99 28.56 11.08
CA ALA A 201 31.35 29.16 9.79
C ALA A 201 32.46 28.35 9.08
N GLU A 202 33.47 27.92 9.83
CA GLU A 202 34.58 27.09 9.34
C GLU A 202 34.07 25.71 8.88
N PHE A 203 33.21 25.07 9.67
CA PHE A 203 32.60 23.78 9.32
C PHE A 203 31.74 23.86 8.05
N ASN A 204 30.94 24.92 7.89
CA ASN A 204 30.15 25.14 6.68
C ASN A 204 31.04 25.44 5.46
N ALA A 205 32.18 26.11 5.65
CA ALA A 205 33.16 26.34 4.59
C ALA A 205 33.85 25.04 4.15
N PHE A 206 34.10 24.12 5.09
CA PHE A 206 34.60 22.78 4.80
C PHE A 206 33.61 21.95 3.97
N LEU A 207 32.33 21.91 4.37
CA LEU A 207 31.29 21.18 3.63
C LEU A 207 31.09 21.69 2.19
N LYS A 208 31.25 23.01 1.96
CA LYS A 208 31.11 23.61 0.64
C LYS A 208 32.24 23.27 -0.34
N LYS A 209 33.39 22.77 0.13
CA LYS A 209 34.56 22.50 -0.71
C LYS A 209 34.65 21.07 -1.26
N GLY A 210 33.62 20.24 -1.06
CA GLY A 210 33.63 18.85 -1.49
C GLY A 210 34.48 18.01 -0.53
N GLY A 211 33.80 17.20 0.29
CA GLY A 211 34.41 16.48 1.41
C GLY A 211 35.55 15.54 1.00
N GLY A 212 36.72 15.76 1.59
CA GLY A 212 37.72 14.74 1.84
C GLY A 212 37.70 14.41 3.33
N GLY A 213 37.48 13.14 3.67
CA GLY A 213 37.33 12.68 5.05
C GLY A 213 38.48 13.14 5.95
N MET A 214 38.11 13.58 7.16
CA MET A 214 39.08 13.75 8.24
C MET A 214 39.21 12.38 8.94
N GLU A 215 40.13 11.55 8.45
CA GLU A 215 40.69 10.49 9.28
C GLU A 215 41.59 11.12 10.36
N GLY A 216 41.52 10.52 11.55
CA GLY A 216 42.50 10.72 12.60
C GLY A 216 42.01 11.62 13.74
N THR A 217 42.27 11.33 15.00
CA THR A 217 43.04 10.25 15.62
C THR A 217 42.65 10.22 17.10
N SER A 218 42.64 9.01 17.65
CA SER A 218 42.52 8.68 19.07
C SER A 218 43.41 9.54 19.97
N ASN A 219 42.96 9.84 21.21
CA ASN A 219 43.73 9.38 22.36
C ASN A 219 42.93 9.33 23.67
N ALA A 220 43.25 8.30 24.44
CA ALA A 220 42.79 8.03 25.79
C ALA A 220 43.26 9.10 26.78
N GLN A 221 42.58 9.22 27.93
CA GLN A 221 43.25 8.89 29.20
C GLN A 221 42.22 8.73 30.34
N LYS A 222 42.41 7.65 31.09
CA LYS A 222 41.82 7.36 32.40
C LYS A 222 42.15 8.48 33.40
N ASN A 223 41.14 8.92 34.16
CA ASN A 223 41.09 8.88 35.63
C ASN A 223 39.73 9.40 36.10
#